data_AF-A0A7D8Z0Z3-F1
#
_entry.id   AF-A0A7D8Z0Z3-F1
#
_cell.length_a   1.000
_cell.length_b   1.000
_cell.length_c   1.000
_cell.angle_alpha   90.00
_cell.angle_beta   90.00
_cell.angle_gamma   90.00
#
_symmetry.space_group_name_H-M   'P 1'
#
loop_
_entity.id
_entity.type
_entity.pdbx_description
1 polymer ?
#
loop_
_entity_poly.entity_id
_entity_poly.type
_entity_poly.pdbx_seq_one_letter_code
_entity_poly.pdbx_strand_id
1 'polypeptide(L)'
;MFEFSSPLLEVYCAFAALQDERVDPFPDPPSFPLYSEKAWSRTSAPKGAITVDGSSTHPGVFRTVQSGVNALSLNTTTPQLLFIYPGTYAEQVSIPPLRSNLTVQGWTPDARSYTHNTATITSALSRLTVPNNDLTATVRNWSPNTRFHNLNIANTFGHVPVNGQNLALSAHTGNQAYYGVQLWGYQDTLLANTGKQLYARSLIVGAIDFIFGQSATAWFDGVDIRTIARGYITASGRSAANNPSWYVVSGSTVDRLNGTV
;
A
#
# COMPACT_ATOMS: atom_id res chain seq x y z
N MET A 1 2.54 -25.29 64.59
CA MET A 1 2.54 -26.54 63.80
C MET A 1 2.24 -26.12 62.36
N PHE A 2 3.26 -25.52 61.73
CA PHE A 2 4.07 -26.06 60.62
C PHE A 2 3.29 -26.02 59.29
N GLU A 3 3.74 -25.46 58.18
CA GLU A 3 4.83 -24.54 57.81
C GLU A 3 4.56 -24.15 56.34
N PHE A 4 4.94 -22.94 55.92
CA PHE A 4 4.82 -22.46 54.53
C PHE A 4 5.89 -23.07 53.62
N SER A 5 5.58 -23.33 52.34
CA SER A 5 6.51 -23.10 51.23
C SER A 5 5.85 -23.33 49.85
N SER A 6 5.98 -22.33 48.98
CA SER A 6 5.95 -22.41 47.50
C SER A 6 7.36 -22.00 47.05
N PRO A 7 7.97 -22.58 45.99
CA PRO A 7 7.96 -21.88 44.70
C PRO A 7 8.12 -22.73 43.41
N LEU A 8 7.65 -22.12 42.31
CA LEU A 8 8.25 -21.98 40.97
C LEU A 8 8.96 -23.18 40.30
N LEU A 9 8.48 -23.53 39.10
CA LEU A 9 9.16 -24.41 38.15
C LEU A 9 9.67 -23.57 36.95
N GLU A 10 10.92 -23.12 37.02
CA GLU A 10 11.74 -22.81 35.85
C GLU A 10 12.43 -24.10 35.40
N VAL A 11 12.30 -24.48 34.13
CA VAL A 11 13.17 -25.49 33.52
C VAL A 11 13.99 -24.83 32.43
N TYR A 12 15.24 -24.56 32.78
CA TYR A 12 16.35 -24.43 31.85
C TYR A 12 16.53 -25.74 31.10
N CYS A 13 16.46 -25.72 29.77
CA CYS A 13 16.89 -26.84 28.94
C CYS A 13 18.33 -26.58 28.49
N ALA A 14 19.28 -27.23 29.16
CA ALA A 14 20.68 -27.27 28.75
C ALA A 14 20.83 -28.18 27.52
N PHE A 15 21.39 -27.64 26.43
CA PHE A 15 21.87 -28.45 25.31
C PHE A 15 23.13 -29.20 25.74
N ALA A 16 23.00 -30.48 26.04
CA ALA A 16 24.12 -31.41 26.09
C ALA A 16 24.29 -32.04 24.71
N ALA A 17 25.39 -31.71 24.04
CA ALA A 17 25.81 -32.36 22.81
C ALA A 17 26.32 -33.78 23.14
N LEU A 18 25.61 -34.80 22.66
CA LEU A 18 26.16 -36.15 22.52
C LEU A 18 26.58 -36.31 21.05
N GLN A 19 27.90 -36.36 20.82
CA GLN A 19 28.46 -36.79 19.54
C GLN A 19 28.27 -38.31 19.44
N ASP A 20 27.26 -38.73 18.68
CA ASP A 20 27.11 -40.11 18.22
C ASP A 20 27.82 -40.22 16.85
N GLU A 21 29.00 -40.83 16.82
CA GLU A 21 29.76 -41.12 15.59
C GLU A 21 29.12 -42.28 14.79
N ARG A 22 27.87 -42.10 14.37
CA ARG A 22 27.27 -42.93 13.34
C ARG A 22 27.46 -42.26 11.99
N VAL A 23 28.35 -42.84 11.19
CA VAL A 23 28.50 -42.55 9.77
C VAL A 23 27.16 -42.88 9.10
N ASP A 24 26.37 -41.87 8.81
CA ASP A 24 25.12 -42.03 8.07
C ASP A 24 25.44 -42.52 6.64
N PRO A 25 24.84 -43.65 6.19
CA PRO A 25 25.09 -44.19 4.85
C PRO A 25 24.32 -43.46 3.74
N PHE A 26 23.68 -42.33 4.05
CA PHE A 26 22.92 -41.55 3.09
C PHE A 26 23.76 -40.36 2.61
N PRO A 27 23.96 -40.20 1.29
CA PRO A 27 24.59 -39.00 0.77
C PRO A 27 23.77 -37.79 1.19
N ASP A 28 24.44 -36.71 1.60
CA ASP A 28 23.80 -35.44 1.89
C ASP A 28 22.80 -35.10 0.77
N PRO A 29 21.57 -34.68 1.11
CA PRO A 29 20.64 -34.25 0.09
C PRO A 29 21.30 -33.15 -0.74
N PRO A 30 21.17 -33.17 -2.08
CA PRO A 30 21.76 -32.13 -2.91
C PRO A 30 21.30 -30.78 -2.38
N SER A 31 22.25 -29.88 -2.15
CA SER A 31 21.95 -28.52 -1.72
C SER A 31 20.98 -27.91 -2.73
N PHE A 32 19.70 -27.82 -2.36
CA PHE A 32 18.72 -27.12 -3.17
C PHE A 32 19.23 -25.68 -3.27
N PRO A 33 19.40 -25.12 -4.48
CA PRO A 33 19.74 -23.71 -4.59
C PRO A 33 18.68 -22.93 -3.82
N LEU A 34 19.11 -22.15 -2.83
CA LEU A 34 18.25 -21.21 -2.12
C LEU A 34 17.46 -20.45 -3.19
N TYR A 35 16.12 -20.52 -3.12
CA TYR A 35 15.24 -19.80 -4.03
C TYR A 35 15.75 -18.37 -4.17
N SER A 36 16.10 -18.00 -5.41
CA SER A 36 16.66 -16.69 -5.72
C SER A 36 15.75 -15.59 -5.17
N GLU A 37 16.23 -14.86 -4.14
CA GLU A 37 15.56 -13.66 -3.60
C GLU A 37 15.23 -12.63 -4.70
N LYS A 38 15.86 -12.76 -5.87
CA LYS A 38 15.70 -11.88 -7.03
C LYS A 38 14.34 -11.98 -7.72
N ALA A 39 13.60 -13.09 -7.62
CA ALA A 39 12.37 -13.31 -8.40
C ALA A 39 11.28 -12.25 -8.14
N TRP A 40 11.19 -11.78 -6.89
CA TRP A 40 10.19 -10.81 -6.45
C TRP A 40 10.74 -9.39 -6.34
N SER A 41 12.03 -9.19 -6.56
CA SER A 41 12.65 -7.87 -6.52
C SER A 41 12.21 -6.97 -7.69
N ARG A 42 12.00 -5.68 -7.42
CA ARG A 42 11.72 -4.63 -8.40
C ARG A 42 12.66 -3.46 -8.14
N THR A 43 13.94 -3.71 -8.36
CA THR A 43 15.02 -2.79 -7.97
C THR A 43 15.60 -1.97 -9.12
N SER A 44 15.12 -2.17 -10.34
CA SER A 44 15.49 -1.41 -11.53
C SER A 44 14.31 -1.26 -12.46
N ALA A 45 14.21 -0.10 -13.10
CA ALA A 45 13.18 0.16 -14.09
C ALA A 45 13.33 -0.77 -15.31
N PRO A 46 12.25 -1.45 -15.76
CA PRO A 46 12.24 -2.17 -17.02
C PRO A 46 12.47 -1.24 -18.22
N LYS A 47 12.97 -1.81 -19.33
CA LYS A 47 13.15 -1.06 -20.58
C LYS A 47 11.83 -0.42 -21.03
N GLY A 48 11.86 0.87 -21.33
CA GLY A 48 10.69 1.63 -21.78
C GLY A 48 9.79 2.16 -20.66
N ALA A 49 10.13 1.90 -19.39
CA ALA A 49 9.46 2.57 -18.28
C ALA A 49 9.79 4.07 -18.26
N ILE A 50 8.80 4.87 -17.91
CA ILE A 50 9.02 6.23 -17.42
C ILE A 50 9.59 6.11 -16.01
N THR A 51 10.72 6.76 -15.76
CA THR A 51 11.44 6.63 -14.49
C THR A 51 11.38 7.91 -13.68
N VAL A 52 11.11 7.76 -12.39
CA VAL A 52 11.08 8.85 -11.41
C VAL A 52 12.14 8.56 -10.35
N ASP A 53 13.09 9.47 -10.17
CA ASP A 53 14.10 9.46 -9.12
C ASP A 53 14.40 10.91 -8.72
N GLY A 54 13.97 11.30 -7.51
CA GLY A 54 14.13 12.67 -7.03
C GLY A 54 15.58 13.12 -6.84
N SER A 55 16.51 12.16 -6.69
CA SER A 55 17.94 12.39 -6.52
C SER A 55 18.72 12.43 -7.84
N SER A 56 18.15 11.87 -8.91
CA SER A 56 18.82 11.74 -10.19
C SER A 56 18.90 13.06 -10.96
N THR A 57 20.04 13.26 -11.63
CA THR A 57 20.25 14.30 -12.63
C THR A 57 20.39 13.72 -14.04
N HIS A 58 20.13 12.43 -14.22
CA HIS A 58 20.29 11.76 -15.52
C HIS A 58 19.21 12.25 -16.50
N PRO A 59 19.58 12.66 -17.72
CA PRO A 59 18.60 13.04 -18.74
C PRO A 59 17.59 11.92 -19.00
N GLY A 60 16.30 12.27 -19.05
CA GLY A 60 15.22 11.29 -19.26
C GLY A 60 14.70 10.62 -17.98
N VAL A 61 15.27 10.94 -16.81
CA VAL A 61 14.71 10.58 -15.50
C VAL A 61 13.99 11.79 -14.91
N PHE A 62 12.75 11.59 -14.46
CA PHE A 62 11.94 12.64 -13.87
C PHE A 62 12.24 12.77 -12.37
N ARG A 63 12.31 14.01 -11.86
CA ARG A 63 12.58 14.25 -10.43
C ARG A 63 11.33 14.23 -9.56
N THR A 64 10.15 14.30 -10.17
CA THR A 64 8.87 14.26 -9.47
C THR A 64 7.95 13.24 -10.11
N VAL A 65 7.04 12.68 -9.33
CA VAL A 65 6.04 11.73 -9.79
C VAL A 65 5.08 12.41 -10.76
N GLN A 66 4.65 13.66 -10.50
CA GLN A 66 3.74 14.35 -11.43
C GLN A 66 4.40 14.60 -12.80
N SER A 67 5.68 14.94 -12.86
CA SER A 67 6.37 15.11 -14.14
C SER A 67 6.51 13.79 -14.91
N GLY A 68 6.71 12.67 -14.19
CA GLY A 68 6.63 11.33 -14.78
C GLY A 68 5.22 10.99 -15.31
N VAL A 69 4.18 11.32 -14.56
CA VAL A 69 2.78 11.16 -15.03
C VAL A 69 2.51 12.02 -16.27
N ASN A 70 3.02 13.25 -16.31
CA ASN A 70 2.85 14.15 -17.46
C ASN A 70 3.53 13.64 -18.74
N ALA A 71 4.53 12.75 -18.60
CA ALA A 71 5.20 12.13 -19.73
C ALA A 71 4.47 10.91 -20.30
N LEU A 72 3.41 10.44 -19.64
CA LEU A 72 2.55 9.37 -20.16
C LEU A 72 1.80 9.85 -21.41
N SER A 73 1.73 8.99 -22.42
CA SER A 73 0.90 9.23 -23.59
C SER A 73 -0.57 9.02 -23.27
N LEU A 74 -1.38 10.05 -23.47
CA LEU A 74 -2.84 9.96 -23.27
C LEU A 74 -3.54 9.16 -24.38
N ASN A 75 -2.91 9.05 -25.55
CA ASN A 75 -3.54 8.57 -26.78
C ASN A 75 -3.22 7.12 -27.13
N THR A 76 -2.13 6.57 -26.58
CA THR A 76 -1.71 5.19 -26.85
C THR A 76 -2.61 4.18 -26.16
N THR A 77 -2.74 2.99 -26.76
CA THR A 77 -3.35 1.81 -26.11
C THR A 77 -2.29 0.84 -25.60
N THR A 78 -1.02 1.04 -25.96
CA THR A 78 0.11 0.24 -25.46
C THR A 78 0.26 0.45 -23.95
N PRO A 79 0.38 -0.60 -23.14
CA PRO A 79 0.58 -0.46 -21.70
C PRO A 79 1.79 0.41 -21.35
N GLN A 80 1.62 1.28 -20.36
CA GLN A 80 2.67 2.18 -19.87
C GLN A 80 3.08 1.79 -18.45
N LEU A 81 4.34 2.07 -18.11
CA LEU A 81 4.91 1.80 -16.81
C LEU A 81 5.59 3.05 -16.27
N LEU A 82 5.16 3.50 -15.09
CA LEU A 82 5.81 4.51 -14.28
C LEU A 82 6.56 3.80 -13.14
N PHE A 83 7.88 3.87 -13.14
CA PHE A 83 8.73 3.27 -12.12
C PHE A 83 9.29 4.36 -11.20
N ILE A 84 9.08 4.22 -9.89
CA ILE A 84 9.43 5.24 -8.87
C ILE A 84 10.54 4.68 -7.97
N TYR A 85 11.72 5.28 -8.05
CA TYR A 85 12.87 4.95 -7.21
C TYR A 85 12.66 5.42 -5.75
N PRO A 86 13.46 4.87 -4.81
CA PRO A 86 13.38 5.23 -3.39
C PRO A 86 13.42 6.75 -3.18
N GLY A 87 12.59 7.26 -2.26
CA GLY A 87 12.51 8.68 -1.97
C GLY A 87 11.17 9.11 -1.39
N THR A 88 11.13 10.33 -0.87
CA THR A 88 9.90 11.00 -0.45
C THR A 88 9.60 12.14 -1.41
N TYR A 89 8.44 12.06 -2.05
CA TYR A 89 7.96 12.98 -3.07
C TYR A 89 6.83 13.83 -2.48
N ALA A 90 7.16 15.03 -2.03
CA ALA A 90 6.23 15.97 -1.40
C ALA A 90 5.44 16.74 -2.47
N GLU A 91 4.39 16.12 -3.01
CA GLU A 91 3.56 16.66 -4.08
C GLU A 91 2.16 16.03 -4.08
N GLN A 92 1.21 16.67 -4.77
CA GLN A 92 -0.01 15.99 -5.21
C GLN A 92 0.21 15.42 -6.61
N VAL A 93 -0.31 14.21 -6.84
CA VAL A 93 -0.27 13.53 -8.14
C VAL A 93 -1.69 13.35 -8.68
N SER A 94 -1.92 13.80 -9.91
CA SER A 94 -3.17 13.62 -10.64
C SER A 94 -2.92 12.81 -11.89
N ILE A 95 -3.49 11.61 -11.95
CA ILE A 95 -3.45 10.72 -13.11
C ILE A 95 -4.73 10.95 -13.91
N PRO A 96 -4.64 11.55 -15.12
CA PRO A 96 -5.79 11.78 -15.96
C PRO A 96 -6.29 10.46 -16.56
N PRO A 97 -7.49 10.43 -17.17
CA PRO A 97 -7.95 9.27 -17.93
C PRO A 97 -6.95 8.90 -19.04
N LEU A 98 -6.48 7.65 -19.04
CA LEU A 98 -5.62 7.10 -20.08
C LEU A 98 -6.37 6.09 -20.95
N ARG A 99 -6.00 6.01 -22.23
CA ARG A 99 -6.48 4.95 -23.13
C ARG A 99 -5.75 3.62 -22.92
N SER A 100 -4.54 3.66 -22.38
CA SER A 100 -3.71 2.49 -22.07
C SER A 100 -3.92 1.99 -20.64
N ASN A 101 -3.56 0.74 -20.39
CA ASN A 101 -3.30 0.29 -19.02
C ASN A 101 -2.05 1.00 -18.46
N LEU A 102 -2.06 1.34 -17.18
CA LEU A 102 -0.91 1.92 -16.49
C LEU A 102 -0.52 1.03 -15.31
N THR A 103 0.77 0.72 -15.23
CA THR A 103 1.39 0.19 -14.02
C THR A 103 2.21 1.30 -13.37
N VAL A 104 2.00 1.54 -12.07
CA VAL A 104 2.82 2.37 -11.21
C VAL A 104 3.54 1.43 -10.25
N GLN A 105 4.87 1.37 -10.33
CA GLN A 105 5.70 0.46 -9.55
C GLN A 105 6.70 1.26 -8.72
N GLY A 106 6.59 1.18 -7.40
CA GLY A 106 7.66 1.62 -6.51
C GLY A 106 8.80 0.61 -6.47
N TRP A 107 10.00 1.10 -6.23
CA TRP A 107 11.16 0.27 -5.97
C TRP A 107 10.94 -0.58 -4.72
N THR A 108 11.31 -1.85 -4.78
CA THR A 108 11.30 -2.75 -3.61
C THR A 108 12.25 -3.93 -3.82
N PRO A 109 12.94 -4.42 -2.78
CA PRO A 109 13.68 -5.68 -2.84
C PRO A 109 12.74 -6.90 -2.83
N ASP A 110 11.50 -6.76 -2.34
CA ASP A 110 10.49 -7.82 -2.32
C ASP A 110 9.10 -7.25 -2.61
N ALA A 111 8.56 -7.60 -3.78
CA ALA A 111 7.27 -7.11 -4.22
C ALA A 111 6.07 -7.81 -3.58
N ARG A 112 6.25 -8.84 -2.75
CA ARG A 112 5.13 -9.66 -2.20
C ARG A 112 4.32 -8.96 -1.10
N SER A 113 4.83 -7.88 -0.52
CA SER A 113 4.19 -7.13 0.57
C SER A 113 4.52 -5.64 0.50
N TYR A 114 3.91 -4.86 1.40
CA TYR A 114 4.18 -3.44 1.57
C TYR A 114 5.39 -3.12 2.47
N THR A 115 5.98 -4.13 3.12
CA THR A 115 6.93 -3.94 4.25
C THR A 115 8.28 -3.38 3.82
N HIS A 116 8.61 -3.46 2.54
CA HIS A 116 9.87 -2.95 1.98
C HIS A 116 9.68 -1.78 1.02
N ASN A 117 8.53 -1.10 1.07
CA ASN A 117 8.29 0.09 0.27
C ASN A 117 9.24 1.21 0.68
N THR A 118 9.95 1.79 -0.28
CA THR A 118 10.88 2.90 -0.05
C THR A 118 10.53 4.16 -0.83
N ALA A 119 9.50 4.12 -1.67
CA ALA A 119 8.96 5.28 -2.37
C ALA A 119 7.70 5.76 -1.66
N THR A 120 7.67 7.03 -1.25
CA THR A 120 6.53 7.66 -0.58
C THR A 120 6.10 8.91 -1.33
N ILE A 121 4.83 8.98 -1.73
CA ILE A 121 4.20 10.20 -2.23
C ILE A 121 3.44 10.82 -1.06
N THR A 122 3.68 12.10 -0.79
CA THR A 122 3.04 12.76 0.36
C THR A 122 2.57 14.17 0.07
N SER A 123 1.43 14.54 0.67
CA SER A 123 0.93 15.90 0.75
C SER A 123 0.32 16.15 2.12
N ALA A 124 -0.15 17.38 2.37
CA ALA A 124 -0.81 17.77 3.60
C ALA A 124 -1.97 18.74 3.31
N LEU A 125 -2.94 18.32 2.50
CA LEU A 125 -4.14 19.10 2.20
C LEU A 125 -5.36 18.51 2.89
N SER A 126 -6.30 19.38 3.25
CA SER A 126 -7.61 18.97 3.75
C SER A 126 -8.73 19.81 3.17
N ARG A 127 -9.97 19.40 3.43
CA ARG A 127 -11.18 20.09 3.00
C ARG A 127 -11.28 21.54 3.49
N LEU A 128 -10.45 21.94 4.46
CA LEU A 128 -10.29 23.33 4.89
C LEU A 128 -9.77 24.25 3.77
N THR A 129 -8.89 23.73 2.91
CA THR A 129 -8.18 24.55 1.90
C THR A 129 -8.67 24.31 0.47
N VAL A 130 -9.53 23.32 0.24
CA VAL A 130 -10.00 22.94 -1.10
C VAL A 130 -11.51 22.64 -1.17
N PRO A 131 -12.16 22.84 -2.33
CA PRO A 131 -13.61 22.86 -2.44
C PRO A 131 -14.31 21.49 -2.52
N ASN A 132 -13.60 20.37 -2.54
CA ASN A 132 -14.16 19.01 -2.45
C ASN A 132 -13.14 18.01 -1.89
N ASN A 133 -13.60 16.80 -1.50
CA ASN A 133 -12.74 15.77 -0.91
C ASN A 133 -11.69 15.24 -1.91
N ASP A 134 -12.05 15.06 -3.19
CA ASP A 134 -11.12 14.58 -4.23
C ASP A 134 -9.86 15.46 -4.32
N LEU A 135 -10.04 16.78 -4.28
CA LEU A 135 -8.92 17.74 -4.33
C LEU A 135 -7.99 17.71 -3.11
N THR A 136 -8.40 17.06 -2.01
CA THR A 136 -7.51 16.87 -0.85
C THR A 136 -6.50 15.74 -1.08
N ALA A 137 -6.77 14.85 -2.04
CA ALA A 137 -6.02 13.61 -2.16
C ALA A 137 -4.55 13.82 -2.55
N THR A 138 -3.64 13.10 -1.89
CA THR A 138 -2.24 13.03 -2.31
C THR A 138 -2.12 12.43 -3.71
N VAL A 139 -2.86 11.36 -4.00
CA VAL A 139 -2.97 10.78 -5.34
C VAL A 139 -4.43 10.74 -5.78
N ARG A 140 -4.72 11.36 -6.93
CA ARG A 140 -6.01 11.30 -7.62
C ARG A 140 -5.88 10.42 -8.86
N ASN A 141 -6.56 9.28 -8.88
CA ASN A 141 -6.50 8.33 -9.97
C ASN A 141 -7.84 8.26 -10.73
N TRP A 142 -7.88 9.00 -11.85
CA TRP A 142 -9.02 9.08 -12.75
C TRP A 142 -8.85 8.20 -14.00
N SER A 143 -7.89 7.28 -14.00
CA SER A 143 -7.67 6.34 -15.11
C SER A 143 -8.20 4.94 -14.80
N PRO A 144 -8.94 4.29 -15.72
CA PRO A 144 -9.29 2.89 -15.57
C PRO A 144 -8.08 2.00 -15.83
N ASN A 145 -8.19 0.72 -15.46
CA ASN A 145 -7.19 -0.32 -15.77
C ASN A 145 -5.77 0.01 -15.26
N THR A 146 -5.70 0.56 -14.04
CA THR A 146 -4.43 0.94 -13.40
C THR A 146 -4.02 -0.04 -12.31
N ARG A 147 -2.71 -0.21 -12.13
CA ARG A 147 -2.12 -1.09 -11.12
C ARG A 147 -1.04 -0.34 -10.37
N PHE A 148 -1.18 -0.24 -9.05
CA PHE A 148 -0.18 0.35 -8.16
C PHE A 148 0.49 -0.74 -7.35
N HIS A 149 1.81 -0.71 -7.29
CA HIS A 149 2.63 -1.73 -6.64
C HIS A 149 3.70 -1.09 -5.74
N ASN A 150 3.76 -1.52 -4.49
CA ASN A 150 4.91 -1.32 -3.59
C ASN A 150 5.35 0.14 -3.42
N LEU A 151 4.40 1.03 -3.11
CA LEU A 151 4.67 2.42 -2.73
C LEU A 151 3.75 2.89 -1.60
N ASN A 152 4.17 3.94 -0.92
CA ASN A 152 3.41 4.58 0.13
C ASN A 152 2.74 5.85 -0.41
N ILE A 153 1.50 6.08 -0.01
CA ILE A 153 0.74 7.29 -0.33
C ILE A 153 0.21 7.83 1.00
N ALA A 154 0.60 9.05 1.35
CA ALA A 154 0.34 9.58 2.68
C ALA A 154 -0.16 11.03 2.63
N ASN A 155 -1.32 11.28 3.23
CA ASN A 155 -1.73 12.63 3.58
C ASN A 155 -1.45 12.88 5.06
N THR A 156 -0.54 13.82 5.31
CA THR A 156 0.01 14.11 6.63
C THR A 156 -0.68 15.27 7.34
N PHE A 157 -1.81 15.75 6.81
CA PHE A 157 -2.54 16.90 7.38
C PHE A 157 -2.96 16.69 8.84
N GLY A 158 -3.41 15.48 9.22
CA GLY A 158 -3.83 15.16 10.59
C GLY A 158 -5.31 15.47 10.88
N HIS A 159 -5.66 15.69 12.16
CA HIS A 159 -7.06 15.85 12.57
C HIS A 159 -7.41 17.31 12.89
N VAL A 160 -8.56 17.74 12.40
CA VAL A 160 -9.24 18.98 12.81
C VAL A 160 -10.76 18.75 12.91
N PRO A 161 -11.50 19.48 13.77
CA PRO A 161 -12.92 19.23 14.00
C PRO A 161 -13.86 19.58 12.83
N VAL A 162 -13.47 20.50 11.95
CA VAL A 162 -14.29 20.98 10.84
C VAL A 162 -13.49 20.89 9.56
N ASN A 163 -14.10 20.32 8.50
CA ASN A 163 -13.47 20.13 7.19
C ASN A 163 -12.12 19.40 7.25
N GLY A 164 -12.02 18.39 8.12
CA GLY A 164 -10.79 17.64 8.38
C GLY A 164 -10.47 16.54 7.37
N GLN A 165 -11.33 16.29 6.37
CA GLN A 165 -11.10 15.23 5.37
C GLN A 165 -9.78 15.45 4.63
N ASN A 166 -8.92 14.43 4.60
CA ASN A 166 -7.58 14.47 4.02
C ASN A 166 -7.19 13.15 3.37
N LEU A 167 -7.53 13.01 2.10
CA LEU A 167 -7.37 11.75 1.38
C LEU A 167 -5.88 11.47 1.11
N ALA A 168 -5.45 10.23 1.32
CA ALA A 168 -4.22 9.72 0.71
C ALA A 168 -4.47 9.37 -0.76
N LEU A 169 -5.52 8.59 -1.01
CA LEU A 169 -5.86 8.10 -2.34
C LEU A 169 -7.34 8.38 -2.67
N SER A 170 -7.55 9.04 -3.82
CA SER A 170 -8.84 9.14 -4.48
C SER A 170 -8.89 8.23 -5.71
N ALA A 171 -9.67 7.13 -5.60
CA ALA A 171 -9.79 6.09 -6.62
C ALA A 171 -11.14 6.17 -7.32
N HIS A 172 -11.12 6.59 -8.58
CA HIS A 172 -12.27 6.73 -9.46
C HIS A 172 -12.19 5.78 -10.64
N THR A 173 -13.26 5.68 -11.45
CA THR A 173 -13.36 4.86 -12.68
C THR A 173 -13.51 3.37 -12.41
N GLY A 174 -12.66 2.48 -12.91
CA GLY A 174 -12.84 1.04 -12.72
C GLY A 174 -11.65 0.18 -13.16
N ASN A 175 -11.65 -1.06 -12.68
CA ASN A 175 -10.59 -2.04 -12.86
C ASN A 175 -9.24 -1.55 -12.33
N GLN A 176 -9.25 -0.96 -11.14
CA GLN A 176 -8.04 -0.50 -10.47
C GLN A 176 -7.56 -1.53 -9.45
N ALA A 177 -6.25 -1.72 -9.35
CA ALA A 177 -5.63 -2.60 -8.37
C ALA A 177 -4.50 -1.89 -7.61
N TYR A 178 -4.46 -2.08 -6.30
CA TYR A 178 -3.49 -1.50 -5.38
C TYR A 178 -2.90 -2.62 -4.53
N TYR A 179 -1.71 -3.09 -4.90
CA TYR A 179 -1.07 -4.24 -4.30
C TYR A 179 0.21 -3.84 -3.55
N GLY A 180 0.39 -4.29 -2.31
CA GLY A 180 1.61 -3.94 -1.57
C GLY A 180 1.74 -2.45 -1.30
N VAL A 181 0.65 -1.68 -1.34
CA VAL A 181 0.70 -0.24 -1.07
C VAL A 181 0.49 0.04 0.40
N GLN A 182 0.96 1.20 0.87
CA GLN A 182 0.54 1.74 2.16
C GLN A 182 -0.24 3.03 1.95
N LEU A 183 -1.43 3.13 2.53
CA LEU A 183 -2.27 4.32 2.49
C LEU A 183 -2.37 4.90 3.91
N TRP A 184 -1.84 6.11 4.10
CA TRP A 184 -1.74 6.77 5.40
C TRP A 184 -2.53 8.07 5.45
N GLY A 185 -3.41 8.20 6.43
CA GLY A 185 -4.20 9.41 6.65
C GLY A 185 -4.86 9.42 8.04
N TYR A 186 -5.79 10.35 8.25
CA TYR A 186 -6.58 10.41 9.49
C TYR A 186 -8.09 10.31 9.23
N GLN A 187 -8.65 11.30 8.55
CA GLN A 187 -10.05 11.31 8.15
C GLN A 187 -10.13 11.13 6.64
N ASP A 188 -10.98 10.21 6.18
CA ASP A 188 -11.21 9.94 4.76
C ASP A 188 -9.94 9.46 4.01
N THR A 189 -9.06 8.62 4.61
CA THR A 189 -7.78 8.19 4.00
C THR A 189 -7.92 7.65 2.58
N LEU A 190 -8.88 6.75 2.34
CA LEU A 190 -9.13 6.12 1.05
C LEU A 190 -10.55 6.41 0.55
N LEU A 191 -10.64 7.14 -0.55
CA LEU A 191 -11.88 7.28 -1.33
C LEU A 191 -11.94 6.19 -2.42
N ALA A 192 -12.53 5.05 -2.08
CA ALA A 192 -12.89 3.99 -3.03
C ALA A 192 -14.24 4.32 -3.69
N ASN A 193 -14.23 5.24 -4.67
CA ASN A 193 -15.46 5.94 -5.08
C ASN A 193 -16.30 5.22 -6.13
N THR A 194 -15.70 4.81 -7.26
CA THR A 194 -16.44 4.23 -8.39
C THR A 194 -15.74 3.02 -9.02
N GLY A 195 -16.55 2.13 -9.60
CA GLY A 195 -16.18 0.90 -10.31
C GLY A 195 -15.46 -0.17 -9.51
N LYS A 196 -14.85 -1.13 -10.21
CA LYS A 196 -14.23 -2.32 -9.60
C LYS A 196 -12.83 -1.98 -9.10
N GLN A 197 -12.57 -2.28 -7.83
CA GLN A 197 -11.30 -1.96 -7.18
C GLN A 197 -10.80 -3.14 -6.35
N LEU A 198 -9.50 -3.42 -6.40
CA LEU A 198 -8.83 -4.43 -5.58
C LEU A 198 -7.73 -3.77 -4.76
N TYR A 199 -7.73 -4.02 -3.45
CA TYR A 199 -6.66 -3.68 -2.53
C TYR A 199 -6.13 -4.99 -1.94
N ALA A 200 -4.86 -5.31 -2.16
CA ALA A 200 -4.34 -6.62 -1.77
C ALA A 200 -2.95 -6.54 -1.16
N ARG A 201 -2.71 -7.28 -0.06
CA ARG A 201 -1.40 -7.29 0.62
C ARG A 201 -0.90 -5.88 0.94
N SER A 202 -1.81 -5.02 1.35
CA SER A 202 -1.60 -3.58 1.56
C SER A 202 -1.84 -3.19 3.01
N LEU A 203 -1.40 -2.00 3.39
CA LEU A 203 -1.69 -1.37 4.68
C LEU A 203 -2.59 -0.17 4.45
N ILE A 204 -3.68 -0.04 5.23
CA ILE A 204 -4.55 1.13 5.21
C ILE A 204 -4.71 1.65 6.65
N VAL A 205 -4.30 2.90 6.86
CA VAL A 205 -4.24 3.54 8.18
C VAL A 205 -5.16 4.77 8.23
N GLY A 206 -5.97 4.86 9.28
CA GLY A 206 -6.80 6.04 9.52
C GLY A 206 -7.58 5.99 10.83
N ALA A 207 -8.52 6.91 11.01
CA ALA A 207 -9.34 7.00 12.21
C ALA A 207 -10.82 7.19 11.91
N ILE A 208 -11.18 8.17 11.07
CA ILE A 208 -12.57 8.58 10.82
C ILE A 208 -12.89 8.32 9.36
N ASP A 209 -13.92 7.51 9.11
CA ASP A 209 -14.45 7.20 7.78
C ASP A 209 -13.37 6.85 6.74
N PHE A 210 -12.30 6.20 7.20
CA PHE A 210 -11.04 6.21 6.45
C PHE A 210 -11.01 5.26 5.24
N ILE A 211 -12.06 4.46 5.05
CA ILE A 211 -12.38 3.75 3.81
C ILE A 211 -13.82 4.13 3.42
N PHE A 212 -13.98 4.99 2.42
CA PHE A 212 -15.29 5.54 2.05
C PHE A 212 -15.47 5.69 0.55
N GLY A 213 -16.70 5.94 0.11
CA GLY A 213 -17.04 6.11 -1.31
C GLY A 213 -18.47 5.72 -1.63
N GLN A 214 -18.91 5.98 -2.86
CA GLN A 214 -20.35 5.93 -3.19
C GLN A 214 -20.81 4.72 -4.00
N SER A 215 -20.01 4.25 -4.95
CA SER A 215 -20.46 3.28 -5.98
C SER A 215 -19.44 2.21 -6.35
N ALA A 216 -18.27 2.18 -5.69
CA ALA A 216 -17.26 1.16 -5.97
C ALA A 216 -17.68 -0.21 -5.45
N THR A 217 -17.39 -1.24 -6.24
CA THR A 217 -17.27 -2.62 -5.76
C THR A 217 -15.81 -2.82 -5.40
N ALA A 218 -15.47 -2.76 -4.12
CA ALA A 218 -14.10 -2.82 -3.64
C ALA A 218 -13.85 -4.10 -2.83
N TRP A 219 -12.76 -4.80 -3.19
CA TRP A 219 -12.30 -5.99 -2.50
C TRP A 219 -10.98 -5.70 -1.79
N PHE A 220 -10.92 -6.02 -0.50
CA PHE A 220 -9.75 -5.88 0.35
C PHE A 220 -9.29 -7.29 0.74
N ASP A 221 -8.17 -7.75 0.18
CA ASP A 221 -7.65 -9.12 0.37
C ASP A 221 -6.28 -9.13 1.07
N GLY A 222 -6.20 -9.72 2.27
CA GLY A 222 -4.94 -9.71 3.01
C GLY A 222 -4.44 -8.30 3.33
N VAL A 223 -5.35 -7.38 3.60
CA VAL A 223 -5.03 -5.99 3.96
C VAL A 223 -4.90 -5.87 5.47
N ASP A 224 -3.87 -5.17 5.92
CA ASP A 224 -3.75 -4.75 7.30
C ASP A 224 -4.45 -3.40 7.45
N ILE A 225 -5.58 -3.41 8.15
CA ILE A 225 -6.40 -2.23 8.41
C ILE A 225 -6.09 -1.77 9.84
N ARG A 226 -5.58 -0.54 9.99
CA ARG A 226 -5.07 -0.04 11.28
C ARG A 226 -5.74 1.26 11.68
N THR A 227 -6.32 1.26 12.88
CA THR A 227 -6.92 2.46 13.47
C THR A 227 -5.90 3.20 14.35
N ILE A 228 -5.80 4.54 14.19
CA ILE A 228 -4.90 5.39 15.00
C ILE A 228 -5.63 6.17 16.10
N ALA A 229 -6.95 6.29 15.98
CA ALA A 229 -7.82 6.93 16.96
C ALA A 229 -9.24 6.34 16.88
N ARG A 230 -10.14 6.84 17.75
CA ARG A 230 -11.57 6.50 17.71
C ARG A 230 -12.21 7.05 16.43
N GLY A 231 -13.06 6.24 15.81
CA GLY A 231 -13.87 6.61 14.65
C GLY A 231 -14.41 5.36 13.96
N TYR A 232 -14.59 5.44 12.65
CA TYR A 232 -15.18 4.38 11.83
C TYR A 232 -14.20 3.96 10.74
N ILE A 233 -14.13 2.65 10.50
CA ILE A 233 -13.29 2.09 9.43
C ILE A 233 -13.90 2.38 8.07
N THR A 234 -15.18 2.04 7.91
CA THR A 234 -15.88 2.18 6.63
C THR A 234 -17.03 3.16 6.71
N ALA A 235 -17.22 3.94 5.63
CA ALA A 235 -18.37 4.82 5.44
C ALA A 235 -18.89 4.69 4.00
N SER A 236 -19.63 3.60 3.74
CA SER A 236 -20.23 3.36 2.43
C SER A 236 -21.38 4.34 2.17
N GLY A 237 -21.28 5.10 1.08
CA GLY A 237 -22.31 6.01 0.57
C GLY A 237 -23.35 5.34 -0.32
N ARG A 238 -23.52 4.01 -0.23
CA ARG A 238 -24.49 3.26 -1.03
C ARG A 238 -25.91 3.77 -0.74
N SER A 239 -26.49 4.49 -1.69
CA SER A 239 -27.75 5.23 -1.52
C SER A 239 -29.02 4.47 -1.93
N ALA A 240 -28.90 3.40 -2.71
CA ALA A 240 -30.04 2.66 -3.25
C ALA A 240 -29.73 1.18 -3.48
N ALA A 241 -30.77 0.35 -3.60
CA ALA A 241 -30.62 -1.09 -3.80
C ALA A 241 -29.85 -1.45 -5.09
N ASN A 242 -30.07 -0.70 -6.17
CA ASN A 242 -29.41 -0.87 -7.47
C ASN A 242 -28.00 -0.25 -7.54
N ASN A 243 -27.56 0.45 -6.49
CA ASN A 243 -26.18 0.92 -6.42
C ASN A 243 -25.27 -0.32 -6.26
N PRO A 244 -24.25 -0.49 -7.14
CA PRO A 244 -23.42 -1.70 -7.19
C PRO A 244 -22.40 -1.80 -6.04
N SER A 245 -22.37 -0.82 -5.13
CA SER A 245 -21.33 -0.75 -4.11
C SER A 245 -21.40 -1.90 -3.12
N TRP A 246 -20.23 -2.52 -2.93
CA TRP A 246 -19.95 -3.50 -1.89
C TRP A 246 -18.50 -3.34 -1.47
N TYR A 247 -18.25 -3.35 -0.17
CA TYR A 247 -16.91 -3.51 0.40
C TYR A 247 -16.81 -4.92 0.95
N VAL A 248 -15.87 -5.70 0.43
CA VAL A 248 -15.60 -7.05 0.90
C VAL A 248 -14.22 -7.07 1.53
N VAL A 249 -14.16 -7.41 2.81
CA VAL A 249 -12.91 -7.54 3.57
C VAL A 249 -12.66 -9.03 3.78
N SER A 250 -11.65 -9.56 3.09
CA SER A 250 -11.31 -10.98 3.03
C SER A 250 -9.86 -11.18 3.47
N GLY A 251 -9.62 -12.20 4.30
CA GLY A 251 -8.26 -12.57 4.75
C GLY A 251 -7.45 -11.43 5.38
N SER A 252 -8.11 -10.35 5.80
CA SER A 252 -7.53 -9.08 6.23
C SER A 252 -7.54 -9.00 7.76
N THR A 253 -6.67 -8.19 8.34
CA THR A 253 -6.61 -7.98 9.79
C THR A 253 -7.06 -6.57 10.14
N VAL A 254 -7.77 -6.43 11.26
CA VAL A 254 -8.26 -5.14 11.77
C VAL A 254 -7.77 -4.98 13.21
N ASP A 255 -6.97 -3.96 13.47
CA ASP A 255 -6.42 -3.71 14.81
C ASP A 255 -6.07 -2.22 14.99
N ARG A 256 -5.71 -1.82 16.20
CA ARG A 256 -5.03 -0.55 16.45
C ARG A 256 -3.65 -0.57 15.79
N LEU A 257 -3.20 0.58 15.30
CA LEU A 257 -1.81 0.72 14.85
C LEU A 257 -0.85 0.37 16.00
N ASN A 258 0.10 -0.51 15.70
CA ASN A 258 1.07 -1.05 16.65
C ASN A 258 2.42 -1.21 15.92
N GLY A 259 3.50 -1.53 16.65
CA GLY A 259 4.84 -1.62 16.07
C GLY A 259 5.13 -2.86 15.21
N THR A 260 4.13 -3.71 14.95
CA THR A 260 4.31 -4.95 14.15
C THR A 260 3.96 -4.78 12.67
N VAL A 261 3.46 -3.60 12.28
CA VAL A 261 3.04 -3.24 10.93
C VAL A 261 3.61 -1.90 10.50
#